data_AF-A0A2A9EVG0-F1
#
_entry.id   AF-A0A2A9EVG0-F1
#
_cell.length_a   1.000
_cell.length_b   1.000
_cell.length_c   1.000
_cell.angle_alpha   90.00
_cell.angle_beta   90.00
_cell.angle_gamma   90.00
#
_symmetry.space_group_name_H-M   'P 1'
#
loop_
_entity.id
_entity.type
_entity.pdbx_description
1 polymer ?
#
loop_
_entity_poly.entity_id
_entity_poly.type
_entity_poly.pdbx_seq_one_letter_code
_entity_poly.pdbx_strand_id
1 'polypeptide(L)'
;MTGAPAAPTGTSAPAAAGDAVVIGEMRDADVEGVVALWEACDLTRAWNDPHRDVAAARRNPTSTVLVARDGDTVVGSAMAGYEGHRGWLYYVAVAPGRRGTGLGRQVVTAAEDWLHAAGAHKVRLMVRTTNTAVLGFYAGLGYTDAGCTVLGRDLSR
;
A
#
# COMPACT_ATOMS: atom_id res chain seq x y z
N MET A 1 1.49 -28.47 35.65
CA MET A 1 2.85 -27.93 35.40
C MET A 1 3.63 -28.97 34.62
N THR A 2 3.62 -28.86 33.30
CA THR A 2 4.33 -29.76 32.38
C THR A 2 5.33 -28.89 31.63
N GLY A 3 6.62 -29.14 31.89
CA GLY A 3 7.74 -28.37 31.35
C GLY A 3 7.91 -28.56 29.84
N ALA A 4 8.16 -27.45 29.16
CA ALA A 4 8.50 -27.42 27.74
C ALA A 4 9.94 -27.92 27.51
N PRO A 5 10.23 -28.61 26.39
CA PRO A 5 11.60 -28.90 26.00
C PRO A 5 12.25 -27.68 25.31
N ALA A 6 13.51 -27.45 25.63
CA ALA A 6 14.36 -26.45 24.99
C ALA A 6 15.31 -27.09 23.96
N ALA A 7 15.75 -26.25 23.01
CA ALA A 7 16.94 -26.27 22.13
C ALA A 7 16.61 -26.31 20.61
N PRO A 8 17.44 -25.73 19.70
CA PRO A 8 18.81 -25.27 19.93
C PRO A 8 19.11 -23.80 19.53
N THR A 9 20.05 -23.22 20.29
CA THR A 9 20.84 -22.04 19.95
C THR A 9 21.81 -22.37 18.82
N GLY A 10 21.51 -21.89 17.62
CA GLY A 10 22.47 -21.77 16.52
C GLY A 10 22.93 -20.33 16.40
N THR A 11 24.16 -20.04 16.81
CA THR A 11 24.84 -18.79 16.47
C THR A 11 25.31 -18.88 15.02
N SER A 12 24.72 -18.06 14.15
CA SER A 12 25.24 -17.76 12.81
C SER A 12 25.85 -16.37 12.83
N ALA A 13 27.10 -16.25 12.37
CA ALA A 13 27.75 -14.97 12.08
C ALA A 13 26.90 -14.15 11.09
N PRO A 14 27.00 -12.80 11.11
CA PRO A 14 26.16 -11.97 10.26
C PRO A 14 26.66 -12.08 8.82
N ALA A 15 25.85 -12.69 7.96
CA ALA A 15 25.90 -12.38 6.55
C ALA A 15 25.58 -10.88 6.41
N ALA A 16 26.35 -10.15 5.61
CA ALA A 16 26.10 -8.73 5.35
C ALA A 16 24.67 -8.57 4.83
N ALA A 17 23.77 -8.08 5.68
CA ALA A 17 22.38 -7.83 5.35
C ALA A 17 22.32 -6.58 4.48
N GLY A 18 22.06 -6.73 3.19
CA GLY A 18 21.35 -5.67 2.48
C GLY A 18 19.97 -5.58 3.13
N ASP A 19 19.63 -4.44 3.72
CA ASP A 19 18.39 -4.29 4.48
C ASP A 19 17.18 -4.71 3.62
N ALA A 20 16.47 -5.75 4.08
CA ALA A 20 15.31 -6.24 3.39
C ALA A 20 14.17 -5.22 3.55
N VAL A 21 13.44 -4.95 2.47
CA VAL A 21 12.28 -4.06 2.55
C VAL A 21 11.21 -4.69 3.43
N VAL A 22 10.75 -3.95 4.44
CA VAL A 22 9.69 -4.39 5.37
C VAL A 22 8.40 -3.64 5.06
N ILE A 23 7.29 -4.37 4.91
CA ILE A 23 5.96 -3.80 4.66
C ILE A 23 5.09 -3.95 5.90
N GLY A 24 4.44 -2.87 6.32
CA GLY A 24 3.51 -2.88 7.44
C GLY A 24 2.73 -1.57 7.55
N GLU A 25 1.82 -1.49 8.51
CA GLU A 25 1.01 -0.27 8.74
C GLU A 25 1.88 0.95 9.02
N MET A 26 1.38 2.11 8.60
CA MET A 26 2.06 3.39 8.72
C MET A 26 2.22 3.80 10.19
N ARG A 27 3.44 4.24 10.55
CA ARG A 27 3.78 4.86 11.83
C ARG A 27 3.75 6.37 11.67
N ASP A 28 3.72 7.10 12.78
CA ASP A 28 3.77 8.57 12.75
C ASP A 28 5.02 9.10 12.06
N ALA A 29 6.16 8.43 12.25
CA ALA A 29 7.43 8.81 11.64
C ALA A 29 7.45 8.66 10.10
N ASP A 30 6.52 7.91 9.50
CA ASP A 30 6.51 7.67 8.06
C ASP A 30 5.70 8.71 7.29
N VAL A 31 4.92 9.57 7.97
CA VAL A 31 3.96 10.48 7.33
C VAL A 31 4.65 11.35 6.27
N GLU A 32 5.74 12.02 6.64
CA GLU A 32 6.47 12.89 5.72
C GLU A 32 7.08 12.11 4.54
N GLY A 33 7.59 10.89 4.80
CA GLY A 33 8.13 10.02 3.75
C GLY A 33 7.05 9.53 2.78
N VAL A 34 5.85 9.24 3.27
CA VAL A 34 4.70 8.85 2.45
C VAL A 34 4.20 10.02 1.61
N VAL A 35 4.08 11.22 2.18
CA VAL A 35 3.69 12.42 1.44
C VAL A 35 4.70 12.72 0.32
N ALA A 36 6.00 12.75 0.66
CA ALA A 36 7.05 12.96 -0.33
C ALA A 36 7.05 11.89 -1.44
N LEU A 37 6.77 10.62 -1.08
CA LEU A 37 6.64 9.55 -2.05
C LEU A 37 5.45 9.75 -3.00
N TRP A 38 4.30 10.19 -2.49
CA TRP A 38 3.11 10.45 -3.31
C TRP A 38 3.33 11.60 -4.28
N GLU A 39 4.00 12.67 -3.84
CA GLU A 39 4.40 13.78 -4.70
C GLU A 39 5.38 13.32 -5.80
N ALA A 40 6.42 12.56 -5.43
CA ALA A 40 7.39 12.01 -6.38
C ALA A 40 6.76 11.03 -7.40
N CYS A 41 5.59 10.47 -7.08
CA CYS A 41 4.82 9.61 -7.96
C CYS A 41 3.68 10.32 -8.71
N ASP A 42 3.54 11.64 -8.59
CA ASP A 42 2.47 12.46 -9.19
C ASP A 42 1.05 11.97 -8.81
N LEU A 43 0.89 11.54 -7.55
CA LEU A 43 -0.38 11.06 -7.01
C LEU A 43 -1.19 12.15 -6.33
N THR A 44 -0.56 13.28 -5.97
CA THR A 44 -1.23 14.41 -5.33
C THR A 44 -1.86 15.34 -6.37
N ARG A 45 -2.81 16.17 -5.93
CA ARG A 45 -3.48 17.18 -6.76
C ARG A 45 -3.57 18.48 -5.98
N ALA A 46 -3.59 19.61 -6.67
CA ALA A 46 -3.63 20.93 -6.03
C ALA A 46 -4.81 21.13 -5.05
N TRP A 47 -5.90 20.36 -5.21
CA TRP A 47 -7.08 20.41 -4.35
C TRP A 47 -7.12 19.32 -3.26
N ASN A 48 -6.16 18.38 -3.25
CA ASN A 48 -6.06 17.33 -2.24
C ASN A 48 -4.82 17.58 -1.37
N ASP A 49 -5.05 17.83 -0.08
CA ASP A 49 -3.96 17.85 0.91
C ASP A 49 -3.60 16.41 1.29
N PRO A 50 -2.39 15.91 0.94
CA PRO A 50 -1.99 14.54 1.22
C PRO A 50 -1.87 14.24 2.72
N HIS A 51 -1.53 15.24 3.57
CA HIS A 51 -1.50 15.05 5.02
C HIS A 51 -2.92 14.84 5.56
N ARG A 52 -3.90 15.58 5.01
CA ARG A 52 -5.31 15.40 5.37
C ARG A 52 -5.82 14.01 4.99
N ASP A 53 -5.45 13.52 3.80
CA ASP A 53 -5.84 12.19 3.32
C ASP A 53 -5.21 11.08 4.17
N VAL A 54 -3.92 11.19 4.49
CA VAL A 54 -3.22 10.31 5.46
C VAL A 54 -3.97 10.29 6.80
N ALA A 55 -4.24 11.46 7.35
CA ALA A 55 -4.86 11.56 8.66
C ALA A 55 -6.31 11.05 8.67
N ALA A 56 -7.05 11.23 7.57
CA ALA A 56 -8.40 10.70 7.40
C ALA A 56 -8.39 9.17 7.32
N ALA A 57 -7.50 8.60 6.52
CA ALA A 57 -7.37 7.14 6.37
C ALA A 57 -7.01 6.47 7.72
N ARG A 58 -6.10 7.06 8.50
CA ARG A 58 -5.70 6.50 9.80
C ARG A 58 -6.75 6.64 10.90
N ARG A 59 -7.64 7.64 10.84
CA ARG A 59 -8.72 7.81 11.82
C ARG A 59 -9.93 6.93 11.53
N ASN A 60 -10.08 6.48 10.29
CA ASN A 60 -11.21 5.67 9.89
C ASN A 60 -10.92 4.19 10.19
N PRO A 61 -11.73 3.51 11.03
CA PRO A 61 -11.49 2.12 11.41
C PRO A 61 -11.58 1.11 10.25
N THR A 62 -12.11 1.54 9.10
CA THR A 62 -12.24 0.70 7.90
C THR A 62 -11.15 0.94 6.86
N SER A 63 -10.09 1.67 7.19
CA SER A 63 -8.97 1.93 6.27
C SER A 63 -7.61 1.92 6.96
N THR A 64 -6.56 1.75 6.17
CA THR A 64 -5.16 1.82 6.59
C THR A 64 -4.28 2.44 5.51
N VAL A 65 -3.04 2.77 5.87
CA VAL A 65 -1.96 3.04 4.94
C VAL A 65 -0.85 2.04 5.23
N LEU A 66 -0.52 1.20 4.26
CA LEU A 66 0.63 0.30 4.32
C LEU A 66 1.84 1.00 3.71
N VAL A 67 3.00 0.79 4.31
CA VAL A 67 4.26 1.42 3.95
C VAL A 67 5.34 0.35 3.82
N ALA A 68 6.03 0.37 2.67
CA ALA A 68 7.24 -0.39 2.44
C ALA A 68 8.46 0.45 2.80
N ARG A 69 9.29 -0.07 3.69
CA ARG A 69 10.43 0.64 4.28
C ARG A 69 11.73 -0.08 3.98
N ASP A 70 12.73 0.69 3.58
CA ASP A 70 14.13 0.29 3.46
C ASP A 70 14.91 1.04 4.55
N GLY A 71 15.17 0.37 5.67
CA GLY A 71 15.52 1.04 6.93
C GLY A 71 14.42 2.02 7.36
N ASP A 72 14.79 3.29 7.53
CA ASP A 72 13.85 4.39 7.83
C ASP A 72 13.28 5.08 6.58
N THR A 73 13.69 4.65 5.39
CA THR A 73 13.26 5.29 4.14
C THR A 73 11.97 4.66 3.62
N VAL A 74 10.94 5.48 3.39
CA VAL A 74 9.71 5.06 2.72
C VAL A 74 9.98 4.89 1.21
N VAL A 75 9.81 3.67 0.71
CA VAL A 75 10.07 3.32 -0.70
C VAL A 75 8.84 2.80 -1.45
N GLY A 76 7.74 2.56 -0.74
CA GLY A 76 6.45 2.20 -1.33
C GLY A 76 5.31 2.44 -0.36
N SER A 77 4.09 2.59 -0.89
CA SER A 77 2.88 2.72 -0.07
C SER A 77 1.65 2.19 -0.80
N ALA A 78 0.63 1.81 -0.04
CA ALA A 78 -0.73 1.63 -0.52
C ALA A 78 -1.72 2.06 0.56
N MET A 79 -2.70 2.89 0.20
CA MET A 79 -3.85 3.15 1.04
C MET A 79 -4.95 2.15 0.70
N ALA A 80 -5.50 1.48 1.71
CA ALA A 80 -6.53 0.46 1.54
C ALA A 80 -7.74 0.77 2.41
N GLY A 81 -8.94 0.44 1.94
CA GLY A 81 -10.16 0.56 2.74
C GLY A 81 -11.26 -0.42 2.35
N TYR A 82 -12.08 -0.83 3.31
CA TYR A 82 -13.18 -1.77 3.14
C TYR A 82 -14.36 -1.48 4.06
N GLU A 83 -15.50 -1.07 3.49
CA GLU A 83 -16.71 -0.72 4.27
C GLU A 83 -17.77 -1.83 4.36
N GLY A 84 -17.57 -2.97 3.68
CA GLY A 84 -18.53 -4.08 3.68
C GLY A 84 -18.86 -4.62 2.30
N HIS A 85 -18.73 -3.84 1.22
CA HIS A 85 -19.02 -4.33 -0.13
C HIS A 85 -17.78 -4.75 -0.92
N ARG A 86 -16.81 -3.84 -1.11
CA ARG A 86 -15.57 -4.09 -1.87
C ARG A 86 -14.40 -3.39 -1.20
N GLY A 87 -13.24 -4.05 -1.24
CA GLY A 87 -11.98 -3.40 -0.90
C GLY A 87 -11.60 -2.40 -1.97
N TRP A 88 -10.93 -1.33 -1.57
CA TRP A 88 -10.43 -0.30 -2.48
C TRP A 88 -8.97 0.00 -2.21
N LEU A 89 -8.20 0.18 -3.29
CA LEU A 89 -6.84 0.70 -3.22
C LEU A 89 -6.79 2.12 -3.75
N TYR A 90 -6.09 2.97 -3.00
CA TYR A 90 -5.74 4.35 -3.33
C TYR A 90 -4.24 4.55 -3.08
N TYR A 91 -3.68 5.62 -3.64
CA TYR A 91 -2.30 6.06 -3.36
C TYR A 91 -1.25 4.92 -3.39
N VAL A 92 -1.36 4.03 -4.39
CA VAL A 92 -0.38 2.95 -4.60
C VAL A 92 0.86 3.55 -5.25
N ALA A 93 1.97 3.55 -4.53
CA ALA A 93 3.19 4.23 -4.92
C ALA A 93 4.41 3.33 -4.74
N VAL A 94 5.38 3.46 -5.65
CA VAL A 94 6.72 2.89 -5.54
C VAL A 94 7.71 3.96 -5.98
N ALA A 95 8.72 4.20 -5.14
CA ALA A 95 9.76 5.19 -5.39
C ALA A 95 10.35 4.98 -6.80
N PRO A 96 10.53 6.03 -7.62
CA PRO A 96 10.95 5.89 -9.02
C PRO A 96 12.19 5.00 -9.22
N GLY A 97 13.21 5.16 -8.36
CA GLY A 97 14.45 4.36 -8.39
C GLY A 97 14.30 2.91 -7.92
N ARG A 98 13.13 2.50 -7.40
CA ARG A 98 12.82 1.14 -6.95
C ARG A 98 11.80 0.43 -7.84
N ARG A 99 11.38 1.03 -8.95
CA ARG A 99 10.48 0.41 -9.92
C ARG A 99 11.19 -0.73 -10.67
N GLY A 100 10.41 -1.68 -11.21
CA GLY A 100 10.97 -2.85 -11.91
C GLY A 100 11.60 -3.91 -11.01
N THR A 101 11.63 -3.71 -9.68
CA THR A 101 12.22 -4.65 -8.70
C THR A 101 11.23 -5.68 -8.15
N GLY A 102 9.96 -5.60 -8.54
CA GLY A 102 8.87 -6.39 -7.94
C GLY A 102 8.24 -5.75 -6.69
N LEU A 103 8.78 -4.64 -6.16
CA LEU A 103 8.25 -3.98 -4.96
C LEU A 103 6.76 -3.58 -5.08
N GLY A 104 6.33 -3.12 -6.26
CA GLY A 104 4.92 -2.78 -6.48
C GLY A 104 3.96 -3.97 -6.29
N ARG A 105 4.38 -5.17 -6.70
CA ARG A 105 3.63 -6.41 -6.45
C ARG A 105 3.54 -6.68 -4.95
N GLN A 106 4.66 -6.57 -4.23
CA GLN A 106 4.69 -6.81 -2.78
C GLN A 106 3.78 -5.83 -2.01
N VAL A 107 3.81 -4.55 -2.38
CA VAL A 107 2.94 -3.52 -1.79
C VAL A 107 1.46 -3.80 -2.04
N VAL A 108 1.10 -4.16 -3.28
CA VAL A 108 -0.30 -4.48 -3.61
C VAL A 108 -0.75 -5.76 -2.90
N THR A 109 0.06 -6.81 -2.88
CA THR A 109 -0.26 -8.06 -2.17
C THR A 109 -0.46 -7.82 -0.68
N ALA A 110 0.39 -7.03 -0.03
CA ALA A 110 0.19 -6.70 1.39
C ALA A 110 -1.14 -5.96 1.63
N ALA A 111 -1.56 -5.09 0.70
CA ALA A 111 -2.84 -4.40 0.78
C ALA A 111 -4.02 -5.33 0.52
N GLU A 112 -3.89 -6.28 -0.41
CA GLU A 112 -4.86 -7.35 -0.66
C GLU A 112 -5.03 -8.25 0.57
N ASP A 113 -3.93 -8.64 1.21
CA ASP A 113 -3.94 -9.45 2.43
C ASP A 113 -4.64 -8.72 3.58
N TRP A 114 -4.35 -7.42 3.76
CA TRP A 114 -5.05 -6.59 4.75
C TRP A 114 -6.56 -6.50 4.45
N LEU A 115 -6.93 -6.27 3.19
CA LEU A 115 -8.34 -6.21 2.77
C LEU A 115 -9.04 -7.56 2.96
N HIS A 116 -8.35 -8.66 2.66
CA HIS A 116 -8.88 -10.01 2.84
C HIS A 116 -9.12 -10.31 4.32
N ALA A 117 -8.16 -9.97 5.19
CA ALA A 117 -8.31 -10.07 6.64
C ALA A 117 -9.46 -9.21 7.19
N ALA A 118 -9.74 -8.06 6.55
CA ALA A 118 -10.89 -7.21 6.88
C ALA A 118 -12.24 -7.77 6.37
N GLY A 119 -12.24 -8.88 5.60
CA GLY A 119 -13.45 -9.54 5.08
C GLY A 119 -13.78 -9.19 3.61
N ALA A 120 -12.93 -8.44 2.92
CA ALA A 120 -13.17 -8.12 1.51
C ALA A 120 -13.00 -9.37 0.63
N HIS A 121 -14.04 -9.68 -0.16
CA HIS A 121 -13.99 -10.75 -1.16
C HIS A 121 -13.54 -10.29 -2.55
N LYS A 122 -13.45 -8.98 -2.78
CA LYS A 122 -13.01 -8.39 -4.05
C LYS A 122 -12.49 -6.98 -3.84
N VAL A 123 -11.35 -6.67 -4.45
CA VAL A 123 -10.68 -5.36 -4.45
C VAL A 123 -10.92 -4.61 -5.76
N ARG A 124 -10.98 -3.28 -5.69
CA ARG A 124 -11.11 -2.37 -6.84
C ARG A 124 -10.17 -1.18 -6.71
N LEU A 125 -9.90 -0.54 -7.83
CA LEU A 125 -9.11 0.69 -7.93
C LEU A 125 -9.49 1.44 -9.20
N MET A 126 -9.00 2.66 -9.33
CA MET A 126 -9.26 3.50 -10.49
C MET A 126 -7.93 3.90 -11.14
N VAL A 127 -7.84 3.66 -12.45
CA VAL A 127 -6.72 4.11 -13.28
C VAL A 127 -7.29 4.99 -14.37
N ARG A 128 -6.60 6.11 -14.68
CA ARG A 128 -6.94 6.89 -15.87
C ARG A 128 -6.73 6.02 -17.10
N THR A 129 -7.70 6.00 -18.01
CA THR A 129 -7.66 5.17 -19.23
C THR A 129 -6.43 5.45 -20.12
N THR A 130 -5.86 6.64 -20.02
CA THR A 130 -4.64 7.05 -20.74
C THR A 130 -3.35 6.53 -20.13
N ASN A 131 -3.37 6.00 -18.89
CA ASN A 131 -2.19 5.51 -18.21
C ASN A 131 -1.95 4.01 -18.48
N THR A 132 -1.55 3.71 -19.72
CA THR A 132 -1.34 2.34 -20.21
C THR A 132 -0.30 1.56 -19.41
N ALA A 133 0.73 2.23 -18.88
CA ALA A 133 1.74 1.60 -18.05
C ALA A 133 1.15 1.05 -16.73
N VAL A 134 0.33 1.84 -16.04
CA VAL A 134 -0.33 1.41 -14.79
C VAL A 134 -1.41 0.37 -15.07
N LEU A 135 -2.13 0.48 -16.18
CA LEU A 135 -3.07 -0.57 -16.63
C LEU A 135 -2.35 -1.91 -16.85
N GLY A 136 -1.21 -1.90 -17.53
CA GLY A 136 -0.39 -3.10 -17.76
C GLY A 136 0.16 -3.71 -16.46
N PHE A 137 0.57 -2.87 -15.50
CA PHE A 137 0.99 -3.32 -14.18
C PHE A 137 -0.12 -4.10 -13.46
N TYR A 138 -1.33 -3.54 -13.37
CA TYR A 138 -2.45 -4.20 -12.69
C TYR A 138 -2.96 -5.43 -13.44
N ALA A 139 -2.96 -5.41 -14.79
CA ALA A 139 -3.25 -6.59 -15.58
C ALA A 139 -2.27 -7.75 -15.26
N GLY A 140 -0.97 -7.45 -15.10
CA GLY A 140 0.04 -8.43 -14.66
C GLY A 140 -0.12 -8.95 -13.23
N LEU A 141 -0.98 -8.31 -12.42
CA LEU A 141 -1.41 -8.77 -11.10
C LEU A 141 -2.75 -9.51 -11.14
N GLY A 142 -3.39 -9.64 -12.31
CA GLY A 142 -4.67 -10.33 -12.46
C GLY A 142 -5.90 -9.43 -12.29
N TYR A 143 -5.73 -8.10 -12.21
CA TYR A 143 -6.86 -7.17 -12.23
C TYR A 143 -7.44 -7.10 -13.63
N THR A 144 -8.77 -7.05 -13.71
CA THR A 144 -9.52 -6.96 -14.97
C THR A 144 -10.44 -5.75 -14.94
N ASP A 145 -10.81 -5.26 -16.13
CA ASP A 145 -11.87 -4.26 -16.26
C ASP A 145 -13.17 -4.82 -15.66
N ALA A 146 -13.79 -4.06 -14.77
CA ALA A 146 -15.02 -4.45 -14.10
C ALA A 146 -16.28 -4.23 -14.97
N GLY A 147 -16.14 -3.65 -16.16
CA GLY A 147 -17.26 -3.37 -17.07
C GLY A 147 -18.20 -2.29 -16.54
N CYS A 148 -17.70 -1.38 -15.69
CA CYS A 148 -18.49 -0.32 -15.06
C CYS A 148 -17.82 1.05 -15.20
N THR A 149 -18.62 2.10 -15.35
CA THR A 149 -18.14 3.49 -15.33
C THR A 149 -18.15 4.04 -13.91
N VAL A 150 -17.08 4.76 -13.53
CA VAL A 150 -17.03 5.51 -12.27
C VAL A 150 -17.75 6.84 -12.47
N LEU A 151 -18.81 7.08 -11.69
CA LEU A 151 -19.53 8.35 -11.66
C LEU A 151 -19.20 9.08 -10.35
N GLY A 152 -18.94 10.37 -10.44
CA GLY A 152 -18.61 11.21 -9.28
C GLY A 152 -19.53 12.43 -9.19
N ARG A 153 -19.88 12.82 -7.97
CA ARG A 153 -20.55 14.08 -7.66
C ARG A 153 -19.86 14.70 -6.45
N ASP A 154 -19.50 15.97 -6.56
CA ASP A 154 -18.98 16.73 -5.44
C ASP A 154 -20.08 17.00 -4.41
N LEU A 155 -19.80 16.67 -3.15
CA LEU A 155 -20.70 16.83 -2.00
C LEU A 155 -20.28 17.99 -1.08
N SER A 156 -19.21 18.71 -1.42
CA SER A 156 -18.70 19.85 -0.64
C SER A 156 -19.44 21.17 -0.93
N ARG A 157 -20.62 21.10 -1.56
CA ARG A 157 -21.48 22.23 -1.85
C ARG A 157 -22.65 22.33 -0.88
#